data_AF-A0A9D9HMT3-F1
#
_entry.id   AF-A0A9D9HMT3-F1
#
_cell.length_a   1.000
_cell.length_b   1.000
_cell.length_c   1.000
_cell.angle_alpha   90.00
_cell.angle_beta   90.00
_cell.angle_gamma   90.00
#
_symmetry.space_group_name_H-M   'P 1'
#
loop_
_entity.id
_entity.type
_entity.pdbx_description
1 polymer ?
#
loop_
_entity_poly.entity_id
_entity_poly.type
_entity_poly.pdbx_seq_one_letter_code
_entity_poly.pdbx_strand_id
1 'polypeptide(L)'
;MQAQDKFYNDARRMVSRDYDKENALKELKRLFIGSSPDECSKCGLSEDLFSFWVGNYGENFADTYEKLGEINSLLYGEEEAGTGLSPSDWGEIREIISSYGDSLDLKFLTDVMNIILKHWKI
;
A
#
# COMPACT_ATOMS: atom_id res chain seq x y z
N MET A 1 -9.25 -12.13 12.67
CA MET A 1 -8.19 -11.15 12.34
C MET A 1 -8.23 -11.01 10.83
N GLN A 2 -8.61 -9.85 10.33
CA GLN A 2 -8.69 -9.59 8.88
C GLN A 2 -7.26 -9.63 8.30
N ALA A 3 -7.10 -9.93 7.01
CA ALA A 3 -5.78 -10.09 6.38
C ALA A 3 -4.93 -8.79 6.47
N GLN A 4 -5.59 -7.64 6.46
CA GLN A 4 -5.01 -6.32 6.74
C GLN A 4 -4.47 -6.19 8.18
N ASP A 5 -5.26 -6.50 9.21
CA ASP A 5 -4.78 -6.49 10.61
C ASP A 5 -3.53 -7.33 10.81
N LYS A 6 -3.48 -8.48 10.13
CA LYS A 6 -2.33 -9.39 10.19
C LYS A 6 -1.10 -8.73 9.57
N PHE A 7 -1.24 -8.15 8.39
CA PHE A 7 -0.17 -7.40 7.73
C PHE A 7 0.37 -6.29 8.63
N TYR A 8 -0.49 -5.43 9.18
CA TYR A 8 -0.08 -4.35 10.08
C TYR A 8 0.73 -4.85 11.27
N ASN A 9 0.23 -5.89 11.94
CA ASN A 9 0.89 -6.44 13.11
C ASN A 9 2.25 -7.06 12.77
N ASP A 10 2.35 -7.78 11.65
CA ASP A 10 3.59 -8.39 11.21
C ASP A 10 4.60 -7.32 10.77
N ALA A 11 4.18 -6.34 9.95
CA ALA A 11 5.01 -5.22 9.51
C ALA A 11 5.55 -4.41 10.69
N ARG A 12 4.69 -4.06 11.66
CA ARG A 12 5.08 -3.36 12.89
C ARG A 12 6.11 -4.13 13.71
N ARG A 13 5.96 -5.46 13.81
CA ARG A 13 6.94 -6.32 14.50
C ARG A 13 8.29 -6.32 13.78
N MET A 14 8.31 -6.28 12.44
CA MET A 14 9.56 -6.22 11.68
C MET A 14 10.31 -4.92 11.95
N VAL A 15 9.60 -3.79 11.95
CA VAL A 15 10.16 -2.46 12.25
C VAL A 15 10.72 -2.38 13.68
N SER A 16 10.06 -3.01 14.65
CA SER A 16 10.45 -2.97 16.07
C SER A 16 11.71 -3.76 16.42
N ARG A 17 12.18 -4.61 15.49
CA ARG A 17 13.38 -5.42 15.65
C ARG A 17 14.44 -4.82 14.75
N ASP A 18 15.67 -4.75 15.23
CA ASP A 18 16.84 -4.25 14.48
C ASP A 18 17.21 -5.25 13.35
N TYR A 19 16.30 -5.39 12.40
CA TYR A 19 16.35 -6.35 11.31
C TYR A 19 17.31 -5.84 10.25
N ASP A 20 18.04 -6.76 9.63
CA ASP A 20 18.76 -6.44 8.39
C ASP A 20 17.77 -5.88 7.36
N LYS A 21 18.03 -4.63 6.94
CA LYS A 21 17.13 -3.82 6.11
C LYS A 21 16.75 -4.51 4.80
N GLU A 22 17.70 -5.17 4.15
CA GLU A 22 17.45 -5.84 2.88
C GLU A 22 16.48 -7.02 3.06
N ASN A 23 16.69 -7.82 4.09
CA ASN A 23 15.79 -8.92 4.44
C ASN A 23 14.43 -8.43 4.95
N ALA A 24 14.38 -7.32 5.69
CA ALA A 24 13.15 -6.69 6.14
C ALA A 24 12.29 -6.21 4.95
N LEU A 25 12.90 -5.55 3.97
CA LEU A 25 12.22 -5.09 2.76
C LEU A 25 11.67 -6.25 1.93
N LYS A 26 12.46 -7.32 1.76
CA LYS A 26 12.02 -8.54 1.05
C LYS A 26 10.81 -9.18 1.73
N GLU A 27 10.85 -9.29 3.05
CA GLU A 27 9.75 -9.90 3.81
C GLU A 27 8.52 -9.00 3.88
N LEU A 28 8.67 -7.68 4.01
CA LEU A 28 7.56 -6.73 3.88
C LEU A 28 6.91 -6.81 2.50
N LYS A 29 7.70 -6.87 1.42
CA LYS A 29 7.17 -7.04 0.06
C LYS A 29 6.32 -8.31 -0.01
N ARG A 30 6.82 -9.41 0.54
CA ARG A 30 6.12 -10.71 0.60
C ARG A 30 4.81 -10.61 1.39
N LEU A 31 4.84 -9.96 2.55
CA LEU A 31 3.67 -9.77 3.41
C LEU A 31 2.62 -8.88 2.75
N PHE A 32 3.02 -7.76 2.15
CA PHE A 32 2.14 -6.79 1.49
C PHE A 32 1.42 -7.40 0.27
N ILE A 33 2.17 -8.07 -0.60
CA ILE A 33 1.58 -8.75 -1.77
C ILE A 33 0.69 -9.91 -1.29
N GLY A 34 1.15 -10.68 -0.31
CA GLY A 34 0.39 -11.80 0.25
C GLY A 34 -0.83 -11.40 1.09
N SER A 35 -0.89 -10.15 1.54
CA SER A 35 -2.04 -9.56 2.22
C SER A 35 -2.94 -8.79 1.28
N SER A 36 -2.78 -8.84 -0.04
CA SER A 36 -3.74 -8.24 -0.95
C SER A 36 -4.96 -9.17 -1.10
N PRO A 37 -6.20 -8.64 -1.11
CA PRO A 37 -7.41 -9.47 -1.14
C PRO A 37 -7.50 -10.30 -2.43
N ASP A 38 -7.66 -11.62 -2.25
CA ASP A 38 -7.75 -12.72 -3.21
C ASP A 38 -7.70 -12.32 -4.70
N GLU A 39 -6.50 -12.42 -5.28
CA GLU A 39 -6.18 -13.05 -6.58
C GLU A 39 -4.85 -12.49 -7.10
N CYS A 40 -4.06 -13.36 -7.74
CA CYS A 40 -2.82 -13.01 -8.43
C CYS A 40 -2.99 -11.86 -9.47
N SER A 41 -4.25 -11.56 -9.85
CA SER A 41 -4.65 -10.46 -10.73
C SER A 41 -4.21 -9.08 -10.24
N LYS A 42 -4.05 -8.88 -8.93
CA LYS A 42 -3.58 -7.61 -8.35
C LYS A 42 -2.11 -7.60 -7.95
N CYS A 43 -1.37 -8.70 -8.17
CA CYS A 43 0.04 -8.77 -7.77
C CYS A 43 0.89 -7.69 -8.45
N GLY A 44 0.67 -7.43 -9.75
CA GLY A 44 1.36 -6.34 -10.46
C GLY A 44 1.10 -4.98 -9.82
N LEU A 45 -0.16 -4.67 -9.55
CA LEU A 45 -0.55 -3.44 -8.85
C LEU A 45 0.11 -3.32 -7.47
N SER A 46 0.06 -4.39 -6.67
CA SER A 46 0.69 -4.40 -5.34
C SER A 46 2.21 -4.27 -5.43
N GLU A 47 2.86 -4.83 -6.46
CA GLU A 47 4.29 -4.67 -6.68
C GLU A 47 4.69 -3.24 -7.05
N ASP A 48 3.92 -2.58 -7.92
CA ASP A 48 4.19 -1.21 -8.33
C ASP A 48 3.93 -0.22 -7.18
N LEU A 49 2.86 -0.42 -6.41
CA LEU A 49 2.57 0.36 -5.21
C LEU A 49 3.62 0.15 -4.11
N PHE A 50 4.11 -1.08 -3.93
CA PHE A 50 5.21 -1.34 -3.00
C PHE A 50 6.50 -0.65 -3.49
N SER A 51 6.78 -0.68 -4.78
CA SER A 51 7.97 -0.04 -5.37
C SER A 51 7.91 1.48 -5.23
N PHE A 52 6.75 2.10 -5.44
CA PHE A 52 6.49 3.50 -5.14
C PHE A 52 6.81 3.82 -3.67
N TRP A 53 6.31 3.01 -2.75
CA TRP A 53 6.56 3.20 -1.32
C TRP A 53 8.06 3.08 -0.96
N VAL A 54 8.75 2.05 -1.47
CA VAL A 54 10.19 1.86 -1.23
C VAL A 54 10.97 3.05 -1.78
N GLY A 55 10.66 3.50 -3.00
CA GLY A 55 11.37 4.60 -3.66
C GLY A 55 11.24 5.94 -2.94
N ASN A 56 10.06 6.21 -2.37
CA ASN A 56 9.77 7.49 -1.73
C ASN A 56 10.07 7.50 -0.23
N TYR A 57 10.01 6.34 0.43
CA TYR A 57 10.03 6.30 1.89
C TYR A 57 10.88 5.17 2.49
N GLY A 58 11.32 4.18 1.71
CA GLY A 58 12.03 2.99 2.19
C GLY A 58 13.39 3.25 2.87
N GLU A 59 13.86 4.50 2.93
CA GLU A 59 15.05 4.89 3.66
C GLU A 59 14.88 4.79 5.17
N ASN A 60 13.76 5.28 5.71
CA ASN A 60 13.44 5.28 7.13
C ASN A 60 12.27 4.35 7.42
N PHE A 61 12.58 3.09 7.72
CA PHE A 61 11.59 2.02 7.85
C PHE A 61 10.53 2.27 8.94
N ALA A 62 10.90 2.95 10.02
CA ALA A 62 10.03 3.19 11.17
C ALA A 62 9.01 4.29 10.93
N ASP A 63 9.39 5.37 10.25
CA ASP A 63 8.46 6.47 9.93
C ASP A 63 7.54 6.15 8.73
N THR A 64 7.74 4.99 8.13
CA THR A 64 7.28 4.72 6.78
C THR A 64 6.32 3.53 6.70
N TYR A 65 6.29 2.63 7.68
CA TYR A 65 5.33 1.52 7.70
C TYR A 65 3.87 2.00 7.70
N GLU A 66 3.60 3.17 8.29
CA GLU A 66 2.24 3.75 8.35
C GLU A 66 1.73 4.12 6.95
N LYS A 67 2.59 4.68 6.10
CA LYS A 67 2.27 4.95 4.69
C LYS A 67 2.05 3.67 3.89
N LEU A 68 2.80 2.60 4.17
CA LEU A 68 2.55 1.29 3.54
C LEU A 68 1.20 0.73 3.96
N GLY A 69 0.84 1.00 5.21
CA GLY A 69 -0.49 0.75 5.74
C GLY A 69 -1.58 1.42 4.91
N GLU A 70 -1.50 2.75 4.73
CA GLU A 70 -2.50 3.47 3.93
C GLU A 70 -2.63 2.86 2.53
N ILE A 71 -1.52 2.57 1.86
CA ILE A 71 -1.51 1.90 0.55
C ILE A 71 -2.18 0.52 0.63
N ASN A 72 -1.92 -0.26 1.68
CA ASN A 72 -2.57 -1.56 1.88
C ASN A 72 -4.08 -1.40 2.10
N SER A 73 -4.51 -0.42 2.90
CA SER A 73 -5.93 -0.13 3.15
C SER A 73 -6.68 0.26 1.87
N LEU A 74 -6.03 1.01 0.98
CA LEU A 74 -6.56 1.27 -0.36
C LEU A 74 -6.84 -0.02 -1.14
N LEU A 75 -5.97 -1.03 -1.05
CA LEU A 75 -6.18 -2.32 -1.73
C LEU A 75 -7.41 -3.08 -1.22
N TYR A 76 -7.93 -2.71 -0.06
CA TYR A 76 -9.19 -3.23 0.50
C TYR A 76 -10.39 -2.32 0.23
N GLY A 77 -10.20 -1.17 -0.44
CA GLY A 77 -11.24 -0.15 -0.57
C GLY A 77 -11.58 0.49 0.77
N GLU A 78 -10.64 0.46 1.71
CA GLU A 78 -10.79 1.02 3.05
C GLU A 78 -9.98 2.31 3.18
N GLU A 79 -10.56 3.27 3.89
CA GLU A 79 -9.91 4.55 4.18
C GLU A 79 -9.24 4.45 5.55
N GLU A 80 -7.92 4.56 5.58
CA GLU A 80 -7.21 4.83 6.84
C GLU A 80 -7.14 6.33 7.10
N ALA A 81 -7.36 6.72 8.36
CA ALA A 81 -7.38 8.12 8.74
C ALA A 81 -5.96 8.70 8.88
N GLY A 82 -5.61 9.66 8.02
CA GLY A 82 -4.71 10.78 8.33
C GLY A 82 -3.25 10.47 8.66
N THR A 83 -2.48 9.91 7.72
CA THR A 83 -1.13 9.40 8.01
C THR A 83 0.00 9.98 7.13
N GLY A 84 -0.30 10.97 6.30
CA GLY A 84 0.73 11.89 5.79
C GLY A 84 1.27 11.62 4.38
N LEU A 85 0.54 10.87 3.53
CA LEU A 85 0.72 10.96 2.07
C LEU A 85 0.34 12.37 1.58
N SER A 86 1.21 12.97 0.78
CA SER A 86 1.02 14.30 0.19
C SER A 86 0.08 14.23 -1.03
N PRO A 87 -0.48 15.37 -1.49
CA PRO A 87 -1.26 15.40 -2.74
C PRO A 87 -0.48 14.89 -3.96
N SER A 88 0.85 15.02 -3.98
CA SER A 88 1.70 14.48 -5.06
C SER A 88 1.71 12.96 -5.04
N ASP A 89 1.82 12.37 -3.84
CA ASP A 89 1.81 10.92 -3.64
C ASP A 89 0.48 10.31 -4.09
N TRP A 90 -0.63 10.97 -3.75
CA TRP A 90 -1.96 10.59 -4.24
C TRP A 90 -2.07 10.67 -5.77
N GLY A 91 -1.39 11.63 -6.40
CA GLY A 91 -1.28 11.73 -7.85
C GLY A 91 -0.53 10.54 -8.46
N GLU A 92 0.63 10.16 -7.90
CA GLU A 92 1.41 9.01 -8.38
C GLU A 92 0.66 7.69 -8.18
N ILE A 93 0.05 7.48 -7.00
CA ILE A 93 -0.77 6.31 -6.70
C ILE A 93 -1.95 6.20 -7.69
N ARG A 94 -2.58 7.32 -8.03
CA ARG A 94 -3.66 7.37 -9.03
C ARG A 94 -3.18 6.91 -10.41
N GLU A 95 -2.03 7.37 -10.87
CA GLU A 95 -1.48 6.97 -12.16
C GLU A 95 -1.11 5.48 -12.17
N ILE A 96 -0.53 4.96 -11.09
CA ILE A 96 -0.25 3.53 -10.92
C ILE A 96 -1.56 2.72 -11.05
N ILE A 97 -2.60 3.03 -10.27
CA ILE A 97 -3.87 2.30 -10.32
C ILE A 97 -4.54 2.42 -11.70
N SER A 98 -4.48 3.59 -12.32
CA SER A 98 -5.07 3.83 -13.64
C SER A 98 -4.43 2.96 -14.72
N SER A 99 -3.13 2.66 -14.61
CA SER A 99 -2.43 1.78 -15.56
C SER A 99 -2.95 0.33 -15.55
N TYR A 100 -3.60 -0.09 -14.46
CA TYR A 100 -4.24 -1.39 -14.32
C TYR A 100 -5.75 -1.36 -14.59
N GLY A 101 -6.32 -0.22 -14.98
CA GLY A 101 -7.78 -0.01 -15.05
C GLY A 101 -8.58 -1.08 -15.80
N ASP A 102 -8.05 -1.58 -16.92
CA ASP A 102 -8.71 -2.62 -17.73
C ASP A 102 -8.67 -4.02 -17.09
N SER A 103 -7.76 -4.25 -16.15
CA SER A 103 -7.54 -5.54 -15.47
C SER A 103 -8.19 -5.63 -14.09
N LEU A 104 -8.67 -4.50 -13.56
CA LEU A 104 -9.24 -4.39 -12.23
C LEU A 104 -10.76 -4.50 -12.27
N ASP A 105 -11.33 -5.09 -11.23
CA ASP A 105 -12.78 -5.10 -11.03
C ASP A 105 -13.29 -3.65 -10.87
N LEU A 106 -14.40 -3.34 -11.56
CA LEU A 106 -14.95 -1.98 -11.60
C LEU A 106 -15.40 -1.48 -10.22
N LYS A 107 -15.91 -2.36 -9.36
CA LYS A 107 -16.29 -1.98 -7.99
C LYS A 107 -15.04 -1.61 -7.20
N PHE A 108 -14.00 -2.44 -7.25
CA PHE A 108 -12.70 -2.10 -6.64
C PHE A 108 -12.16 -0.77 -7.15
N LEU A 109 -12.09 -0.58 -8.47
CA LEU A 109 -11.58 0.64 -9.07
C LEU A 109 -12.39 1.88 -8.62
N THR A 110 -13.72 1.76 -8.57
CA THR A 110 -14.61 2.83 -8.10
C THR A 110 -14.37 3.16 -6.63
N ASP A 111 -14.27 2.14 -5.76
CA ASP A 111 -14.05 2.31 -4.33
C ASP A 111 -12.72 3.04 -4.08
N VAL A 112 -11.65 2.59 -4.73
CA VAL A 112 -10.30 3.18 -4.56
C VAL A 112 -10.22 4.58 -5.15
N MET A 113 -10.77 4.81 -6.35
CA MET A 113 -10.77 6.14 -6.96
C MET A 113 -11.53 7.17 -6.12
N ASN A 114 -12.62 6.76 -5.47
CA ASN A 114 -13.35 7.64 -4.54
C ASN A 114 -12.50 8.04 -3.34
N ILE A 115 -11.68 7.13 -2.80
CA ILE A 115 -10.74 7.45 -1.71
C ILE A 115 -9.67 8.42 -2.21
N ILE A 116 -9.03 8.13 -3.33
CA ILE A 116 -8.01 9.01 -3.94
C ILE A 116 -8.57 10.43 -4.16
N LEU A 117 -9.77 10.56 -4.72
CA LEU A 117 -10.39 11.86 -4.97
C LEU A 117 -10.69 12.64 -3.69
N LYS A 118 -10.94 11.99 -2.55
CA LYS A 118 -11.10 12.68 -1.26
C LYS A 118 -9.80 13.31 -0.78
N HIS A 119 -8.67 12.61 -0.96
CA HIS A 119 -7.35 13.06 -0.51
C HIS A 119 -6.62 13.95 -1.51
N TRP A 120 -6.95 13.85 -2.80
CA TRP A 120 -6.39 14.68 -3.86
C TRP A 120 -7.05 16.07 -3.98
N LYS A 121 -8.12 16.35 -3.21
CA LYS A 121 -8.77 17.67 -3.20
C LYS A 121 -7.78 18.76 -2.75
N ILE A 122 -7.30 19.49 -3.76
CA ILE A 122 -6.80 20.87 -3.70
C ILE A 122 -7.97 21.79 -3.35
#